data_AF-A0A1I9LSC9-F1
#
_entry.id   AF-A0A1I9LSC9-F1
#
_cell.length_a   1.000
_cell.length_b   1.000
_cell.length_c   1.000
_cell.angle_alpha   90.00
_cell.angle_beta   90.00
_cell.angle_gamma   90.00
#
_symmetry.space_group_name_H-M   'P 1'
#
loop_
_entity.id
_entity.type
_entity.pdbx_description
1 polymer ?
#
loop_
_entity_poly.entity_id
_entity_poly.type
_entity_poly.pdbx_seq_one_letter_code
_entity_poly.pdbx_strand_id
1 'polypeptide(L)'
;MTSYGDRLKSTSINGVKLYNVSSAPNVPTWLNPKKQRALRKNPHYMQRVELIQELKFETATTRIKATPDGEYLIASGIYPPQVKVYELNQLALKFERHLDSEIVDFEILDDDFSKLAFLCADRSINLHAKYGKHHTLRIPRMGRDMTYDSWSCDLLCAASSPDLYRINLEQGRFLSPLSTQSPALNVVSRSNLHGLVACGGEDGAVEFFDMRMKSSAARINAVTHGGDAAAEVTAIEFDDSEGLQVAVGSSAGKVFIYDLRTSTPIRVKDHMYESPILNIKWQRTLNTQQPKLITTDKHIVRIWDPNTGEGMTSIEPTQGGINDICVFRGSGLMLLALDSSLIPSYFIPELGPAPKWCSPLENLTEELEESAQTTIYDNYKFLAMEDLEKLQLTHLIGTDLLKASMHGYFINYHLYKKALAVIEPFAFDDYLERRKQEKLEEQRTQRITKKRRLPKVNRDLAARLHGDESEEENKTAEDGEATKKVLKKKKPILTDEHFVDGRFGSMFQNPVLTYSFQLFLFDLFIALFHIVSNVFLGISFWFSGLPN
;
A
#
# COMPACT_ATOMS: atom_id res chain seq x y z
N MET A 1 4.62 -6.44 -26.27
CA MET A 1 5.01 -6.88 -24.91
C MET A 1 4.42 -5.88 -23.93
N THR A 2 3.26 -6.19 -23.36
CA THR A 2 2.63 -5.37 -22.31
C THR A 2 3.39 -5.59 -21.02
N SER A 3 4.01 -4.55 -20.45
CA SER A 3 4.67 -4.61 -19.16
C SER A 3 3.62 -4.95 -18.10
N TYR A 4 3.77 -6.12 -17.47
CA TYR A 4 2.91 -6.52 -16.37
C TYR A 4 3.43 -5.86 -15.10
N GLY A 5 2.66 -4.91 -14.55
CA GLY A 5 2.66 -4.52 -13.12
C GLY A 5 3.93 -3.83 -12.62
N ASP A 6 4.10 -2.54 -12.89
CA ASP A 6 5.10 -1.77 -12.16
C ASP A 6 4.70 -1.57 -10.69
N ARG A 7 5.72 -1.34 -9.85
CA ARG A 7 5.61 -0.76 -8.51
C ARG A 7 4.76 0.53 -8.56
N LEU A 8 4.16 0.91 -7.42
CA LEU A 8 3.44 2.19 -7.24
C LEU A 8 4.16 3.32 -8.01
N LYS A 9 3.49 3.86 -9.04
CA LYS A 9 4.10 4.85 -9.92
C LYS A 9 3.96 6.22 -9.25
N SER A 10 5.09 6.81 -8.88
CA SER A 10 5.15 8.20 -8.45
C SER A 10 5.48 9.09 -9.64
N THR A 11 4.64 10.08 -9.92
CA THR A 11 4.91 11.15 -10.87
C THR A 11 4.95 12.47 -10.10
N SER A 12 6.01 13.26 -10.26
CA SER A 12 6.09 14.59 -9.65
C SER A 12 5.73 15.66 -10.67
N ILE A 13 4.75 16.50 -10.37
CA ILE A 13 4.34 17.64 -11.18
C ILE A 13 4.36 18.89 -10.28
N ASN A 14 5.01 19.96 -10.73
CA ASN A 14 5.20 21.20 -9.96
C ASN A 14 5.80 21.01 -8.55
N GLY A 15 6.63 19.99 -8.37
CA GLY A 15 7.23 19.66 -7.06
C GLY A 15 6.33 18.81 -6.15
N VAL A 16 5.06 18.63 -6.51
CA VAL A 16 4.10 17.80 -5.77
C VAL A 16 4.15 16.36 -6.28
N LYS A 17 4.25 15.39 -5.36
CA LYS A 17 4.23 13.96 -5.71
C LYS A 17 2.80 13.44 -5.84
N LEU A 18 2.53 12.81 -6.97
CA LEU A 18 1.30 12.09 -7.27
C LEU A 18 1.59 10.59 -7.32
N TYR A 19 0.85 9.80 -6.56
CA TYR A 19 0.95 8.35 -6.54
C TYR A 19 -0.23 7.72 -7.25
N ASN A 20 0.04 6.90 -8.27
CA ASN A 20 -0.97 6.06 -8.91
C ASN A 20 -0.95 4.66 -8.25
N VAL A 21 -1.98 4.38 -7.47
CA VAL A 21 -2.02 3.20 -6.59
C VAL A 21 -2.58 2.00 -7.33
N SER A 22 -3.66 2.15 -8.10
CA SER A 22 -4.27 1.07 -8.87
C SER A 22 -3.79 1.06 -10.33
N SER A 23 -2.48 0.85 -10.51
CA SER A 23 -1.87 0.53 -11.80
C SER A 23 -1.86 -0.99 -12.06
N ALA A 24 -2.99 -1.67 -11.86
CA ALA A 24 -3.07 -3.09 -12.22
C ALA A 24 -3.17 -3.19 -13.76
N PRO A 25 -2.34 -3.99 -14.46
CA PRO A 25 -2.67 -4.38 -15.82
C PRO A 25 -3.94 -5.25 -15.75
N ASN A 26 -4.99 -4.89 -16.48
CA ASN A 26 -6.21 -5.68 -16.51
C ASN A 26 -5.88 -7.05 -17.11
N VAL A 27 -5.86 -8.09 -16.28
CA VAL A 27 -5.79 -9.46 -16.78
C VAL A 27 -7.15 -9.75 -17.38
N PRO A 28 -7.24 -10.04 -18.70
CA PRO A 28 -8.52 -10.26 -19.34
C PRO A 28 -9.27 -11.40 -18.64
N THR A 29 -10.56 -11.20 -18.41
CA THR A 29 -11.45 -12.17 -17.76
C THR A 29 -11.55 -13.48 -18.54
N TRP A 30 -11.42 -13.44 -19.87
CA TRP A 30 -11.39 -14.62 -20.74
C TRP A 30 -10.07 -15.42 -20.68
N LEU A 31 -9.05 -14.93 -19.95
CA LEU A 31 -7.79 -15.67 -19.81
C LEU A 31 -8.01 -16.95 -19.00
N ASN A 32 -7.54 -18.07 -19.56
CA ASN A 32 -7.66 -19.39 -18.90
C ASN A 32 -7.09 -19.35 -17.46
N PRO A 33 -7.79 -19.89 -16.44
CA PRO A 33 -7.37 -19.85 -15.04
C PRO A 33 -5.96 -20.43 -14.80
N LYS A 34 -5.50 -21.36 -15.65
CA LYS A 34 -4.12 -21.88 -15.58
C LYS A 34 -3.08 -20.78 -15.82
N LYS A 35 -3.31 -19.88 -16.79
CA LYS A 35 -2.42 -18.75 -17.07
C LYS A 35 -2.52 -17.68 -15.98
N GLN A 36 -3.70 -17.45 -15.41
CA GLN A 36 -3.84 -16.57 -14.25
C GLN A 36 -3.06 -17.07 -13.02
N ARG A 37 -3.07 -18.39 -12.77
CA ARG A 37 -2.24 -18.99 -11.70
C ARG A 37 -0.75 -18.86 -11.98
N ALA A 38 -0.33 -18.94 -13.25
CA ALA A 38 1.06 -18.72 -13.62
C ALA A 38 1.51 -17.26 -13.36
N LEU A 39 0.62 -16.28 -13.59
CA LEU A 39 0.90 -14.86 -13.30
C LEU A 39 1.21 -14.62 -11.81
N ARG A 40 0.66 -15.42 -10.90
CA ARG A 40 0.95 -15.31 -9.45
C ARG A 40 2.41 -15.53 -9.09
N LYS A 41 3.18 -16.19 -9.96
CA LYS A 41 4.62 -16.41 -9.79
C LYS A 41 5.46 -15.22 -10.23
N ASN A 42 4.89 -14.26 -10.96
CA ASN A 42 5.62 -13.11 -11.44
C ASN A 42 5.86 -12.12 -10.28
N PRO A 43 7.09 -11.61 -10.10
CA PRO A 43 7.42 -10.71 -9.00
C PRO A 43 6.59 -9.42 -9.05
N HIS A 44 6.37 -8.89 -10.25
CA HIS A 44 5.50 -7.74 -10.52
C HIS A 44 4.05 -7.96 -10.09
N TYR A 45 3.52 -9.17 -10.23
CA TYR A 45 2.16 -9.50 -9.78
C TYR A 45 2.10 -9.64 -8.25
N MET A 46 3.18 -10.08 -7.61
CA MET A 46 3.25 -10.15 -6.14
C MET A 46 3.41 -8.78 -5.48
N GLN A 47 4.08 -7.84 -6.15
CA GLN A 47 4.32 -6.48 -5.65
C GLN A 47 3.19 -5.50 -5.95
N ARG A 48 2.09 -5.95 -6.57
CA ARG A 48 0.95 -5.10 -6.91
C ARG A 48 0.20 -4.69 -5.65
N VAL A 49 -0.15 -3.43 -5.56
CA VAL A 49 -1.03 -2.90 -4.52
C VAL A 49 -2.41 -2.72 -5.14
N GLU A 50 -3.39 -3.48 -4.65
CA GLU A 50 -4.81 -3.27 -4.98
C GLU A 50 -5.47 -2.73 -3.70
N LEU A 51 -5.99 -1.49 -3.74
CA LEU A 51 -6.66 -0.89 -2.59
C LEU A 51 -7.97 -1.59 -2.27
N ILE A 52 -8.83 -1.69 -3.27
CA ILE A 52 -10.15 -2.32 -3.16
C ILE A 52 -10.12 -3.54 -4.08
N GLN A 53 -10.52 -4.68 -3.53
CA GLN A 53 -10.61 -5.92 -4.30
C GLN A 53 -11.65 -5.79 -5.41
N GLU A 54 -11.26 -6.19 -6.63
CA GLU A 54 -12.14 -6.23 -7.80
C GLU A 54 -12.83 -4.89 -8.13
N LEU A 55 -12.10 -3.79 -7.97
CA LEU A 55 -12.51 -2.45 -8.42
C LEU A 55 -12.41 -2.31 -9.95
N LYS A 56 -13.18 -3.13 -10.67
CA LYS A 56 -13.20 -3.17 -12.14
C LYS A 56 -14.58 -3.52 -12.69
N PHE A 57 -14.83 -3.04 -13.89
CA PHE A 57 -15.98 -3.35 -14.73
C PHE A 57 -15.53 -4.00 -16.04
N GLU A 58 -16.45 -4.62 -16.79
CA GLU A 58 -16.08 -5.32 -18.02
C GLU A 58 -15.69 -4.35 -19.14
N THR A 59 -16.44 -3.25 -19.28
CA THR A 59 -16.24 -2.26 -20.35
C THR A 59 -15.70 -0.95 -19.79
N ALA A 60 -16.54 -0.20 -19.08
CA ALA A 60 -16.25 1.16 -18.61
C ALA A 60 -17.13 1.53 -17.42
N THR A 61 -16.72 2.59 -16.72
CA THR A 61 -17.45 3.15 -15.57
C THR A 61 -18.05 4.50 -15.90
N THR A 62 -19.31 4.71 -15.52
CA THR A 62 -20.05 5.94 -15.85
C THR A 62 -19.99 6.96 -14.71
N ARG A 63 -20.41 6.55 -13.51
CA ARG A 63 -20.48 7.38 -12.31
C ARG A 63 -19.91 6.67 -11.09
N ILE A 64 -19.25 7.42 -10.22
CA ILE A 64 -18.70 6.93 -8.95
C ILE A 64 -19.00 7.96 -7.87
N LYS A 65 -19.64 7.53 -6.78
CA LYS A 65 -19.92 8.37 -5.62
C LYS A 65 -19.57 7.61 -4.34
N ALA A 66 -18.92 8.29 -3.41
CA ALA A 66 -18.73 7.81 -2.04
C ALA A 66 -19.93 8.25 -1.19
N THR A 67 -20.28 7.44 -0.19
CA THR A 67 -21.31 7.85 0.76
C THR A 67 -20.83 9.00 1.65
N PRO A 68 -21.73 9.85 2.18
CA PRO A 68 -21.38 10.92 3.12
C PRO A 68 -20.57 10.43 4.33
N ASP A 69 -20.87 9.23 4.83
CA ASP A 69 -20.14 8.60 5.93
C ASP A 69 -18.71 8.14 5.55
N GLY A 70 -18.44 7.99 4.26
CA GLY A 70 -17.14 7.55 3.75
C GLY A 70 -16.83 6.07 3.97
N GLU A 71 -17.83 5.26 4.34
CA GLU A 71 -17.70 3.81 4.54
C GLU A 71 -17.99 2.99 3.28
N TYR A 72 -18.79 3.53 2.36
CA TYR A 72 -19.18 2.83 1.14
C TYR A 72 -18.79 3.62 -0.10
N LEU A 73 -18.39 2.89 -1.13
CA LEU A 73 -18.13 3.40 -2.45
C LEU A 73 -19.08 2.74 -3.44
N ILE A 74 -19.78 3.54 -4.23
CA ILE A 74 -20.73 3.05 -5.21
C ILE A 74 -20.21 3.42 -6.60
N ALA A 75 -20.09 2.42 -7.46
CA ALA A 75 -19.68 2.61 -8.84
C ALA A 75 -20.71 1.99 -9.78
N SER A 76 -20.92 2.63 -10.92
CA SER A 76 -21.82 2.16 -11.98
C SER A 76 -21.04 1.86 -13.26
N GLY A 77 -21.47 0.82 -13.97
CA GLY A 77 -20.85 0.36 -15.20
C GLY A 77 -21.83 0.26 -16.36
N ILE A 78 -21.29 0.33 -17.58
CA ILE A 78 -22.08 0.38 -18.83
C ILE A 78 -22.62 -0.99 -19.24
N TYR A 79 -21.75 -2.01 -19.32
CA TYR A 79 -22.11 -3.33 -19.84
C TYR A 79 -21.57 -4.48 -18.96
N PRO A 80 -22.45 -5.44 -18.58
CA PRO A 80 -23.89 -5.23 -18.48
C PRO A 80 -24.19 -4.04 -17.55
N PRO A 81 -25.33 -3.34 -17.70
CA PRO A 81 -25.65 -2.19 -16.86
C PRO A 81 -25.78 -2.65 -15.40
N GLN A 82 -24.81 -2.28 -14.58
CA GLN A 82 -24.67 -2.81 -13.22
C GLN A 82 -24.10 -1.78 -12.26
N VAL A 83 -24.43 -1.97 -10.99
CA VAL A 83 -23.96 -1.17 -9.86
C VAL A 83 -23.21 -2.07 -8.91
N LYS A 84 -21.99 -1.67 -8.56
CA LYS A 84 -21.16 -2.32 -7.56
C LYS A 84 -21.07 -1.42 -6.34
N VAL A 85 -21.43 -1.98 -5.18
CA VAL A 85 -21.27 -1.32 -3.88
C VAL A 85 -20.13 -1.99 -3.15
N TYR A 86 -19.11 -1.20 -2.82
CA TYR A 86 -17.93 -1.61 -2.10
C TYR A 86 -18.00 -1.12 -0.66
N GLU A 87 -17.60 -1.98 0.28
CA GLU A 87 -17.44 -1.63 1.67
C GLU A 87 -15.97 -1.31 1.92
N LEU A 88 -15.67 -0.05 2.23
CA LEU A 88 -14.30 0.46 2.34
C LEU A 88 -13.59 -0.05 3.58
N ASN A 89 -14.32 -0.30 4.67
CA ASN A 89 -13.75 -0.91 5.89
C ASN A 89 -13.23 -2.34 5.64
N GLN A 90 -13.83 -3.09 4.71
CA GLN A 90 -13.45 -4.47 4.36
C GLN A 90 -12.67 -4.55 3.04
N LEU A 91 -12.50 -3.42 2.33
CA LEU A 91 -11.84 -3.32 1.03
C LEU A 91 -12.38 -4.28 -0.03
N ALA A 92 -13.67 -4.64 0.07
CA ALA A 92 -14.27 -5.70 -0.74
C ALA A 92 -15.62 -5.28 -1.34
N LEU A 93 -16.02 -5.98 -2.40
CA LEU A 93 -17.34 -5.85 -2.99
C LEU A 93 -18.40 -6.41 -2.02
N LYS A 94 -19.37 -5.59 -1.65
CA LYS A 94 -20.49 -6.00 -0.80
C LYS A 94 -21.55 -6.74 -1.62
N PHE A 95 -21.97 -6.12 -2.72
CA PHE A 95 -22.87 -6.73 -3.68
C PHE A 95 -22.79 -6.04 -5.04
N GLU A 96 -23.27 -6.74 -6.05
CA GLU A 96 -23.47 -6.26 -7.41
C GLU A 96 -24.95 -6.41 -7.78
N ARG A 97 -25.51 -5.39 -8.44
CA ARG A 97 -26.88 -5.41 -8.96
C ARG A 97 -26.86 -5.05 -10.43
N HIS A 98 -27.62 -5.79 -11.22
CA HIS A 98 -27.85 -5.48 -12.62
C HIS A 98 -29.15 -4.67 -12.75
N LEU A 99 -29.17 -3.71 -13.67
CA LEU A 99 -30.35 -2.94 -14.02
C LEU A 99 -30.82 -3.27 -15.44
N ASP A 100 -32.05 -2.88 -15.76
CA ASP A 100 -32.64 -3.12 -17.08
C ASP A 100 -32.05 -2.17 -18.15
N SER A 101 -31.57 -1.00 -17.71
CA SER A 101 -31.10 0.09 -18.55
C SER A 101 -29.87 0.77 -17.96
N GLU A 102 -29.06 1.39 -18.82
CA GLU A 102 -27.87 2.14 -18.45
C GLU A 102 -28.19 3.28 -17.47
N ILE A 103 -27.27 3.50 -16.52
CA ILE A 103 -27.35 4.56 -15.51
C ILE A 103 -26.62 5.80 -16.03
N VAL A 104 -27.36 6.90 -16.13
CA VAL A 104 -26.83 8.22 -16.49
C VAL A 104 -26.24 8.90 -15.26
N ASP A 105 -27.04 8.99 -14.20
CA ASP A 105 -26.62 9.47 -12.89
C ASP A 105 -27.35 8.73 -11.77
N PHE A 106 -26.78 8.75 -10.57
CA PHE A 106 -27.42 8.19 -9.38
C PHE A 106 -27.10 9.02 -8.16
N GLU A 107 -28.02 9.12 -7.22
CA GLU A 107 -27.84 9.87 -5.99
C GLU A 107 -28.06 8.99 -4.77
N ILE A 108 -27.26 9.26 -3.74
CA ILE A 108 -27.31 8.60 -2.45
C ILE A 108 -28.29 9.40 -1.58
N LEU A 109 -29.36 8.76 -1.10
CA LEU A 109 -30.46 9.44 -0.40
C LEU A 109 -30.29 9.47 1.12
N ASP A 110 -29.44 8.60 1.65
CA ASP A 110 -29.18 8.42 3.08
C ASP A 110 -27.68 8.59 3.33
N ASP A 111 -27.22 8.67 4.57
CA ASP A 111 -25.77 8.74 4.84
C ASP A 111 -25.05 7.41 4.47
N ASP A 112 -25.84 6.34 4.40
CA ASP A 112 -25.51 4.96 4.05
C ASP A 112 -25.78 4.61 2.56
N PHE A 113 -25.37 3.41 2.11
CA PHE A 113 -25.85 2.81 0.84
C PHE A 113 -27.33 2.35 0.89
N SER A 114 -28.04 2.63 1.98
CA SER A 114 -29.33 2.03 2.32
C SER A 114 -30.42 2.30 1.28
N LYS A 115 -30.41 3.52 0.73
CA LYS A 115 -31.40 4.07 -0.19
C LYS A 115 -30.66 4.80 -1.31
N LEU A 116 -30.94 4.40 -2.54
CA LEU A 116 -30.29 4.92 -3.73
C LEU A 116 -31.35 5.27 -4.77
N ALA A 117 -31.15 6.35 -5.50
CA ALA A 117 -31.95 6.70 -6.66
C ALA A 117 -31.08 6.60 -7.91
N PHE A 118 -31.51 5.82 -8.91
CA PHE A 118 -30.82 5.70 -10.20
C PHE A 118 -31.65 6.36 -11.29
N LEU A 119 -31.05 7.28 -12.05
CA LEU A 119 -31.61 7.83 -13.28
C LEU A 119 -31.10 7.01 -14.44
N CYS A 120 -32.03 6.35 -15.11
CA CYS A 120 -31.72 5.52 -16.25
C CYS A 120 -31.95 6.25 -17.57
N ALA A 121 -31.23 5.82 -18.61
CA ALA A 121 -31.32 6.38 -19.95
C ALA A 121 -32.72 6.27 -20.58
N ASP A 122 -33.56 5.35 -20.10
CA ASP A 122 -34.93 5.12 -20.60
C ASP A 122 -36.00 6.05 -19.98
N ARG A 123 -35.58 7.10 -19.25
CA ARG A 123 -36.40 8.04 -18.45
C ARG A 123 -36.95 7.45 -17.17
N SER A 124 -36.56 6.22 -16.82
CA SER A 124 -36.96 5.65 -15.55
C SER A 124 -36.06 6.14 -14.42
N ILE A 125 -36.66 6.38 -13.25
CA ILE A 125 -35.95 6.53 -11.99
C ILE A 125 -36.21 5.27 -11.19
N ASN A 126 -35.16 4.51 -10.90
CA ASN A 126 -35.22 3.32 -10.08
C ASN A 126 -34.80 3.66 -8.65
N LEU A 127 -35.74 3.56 -7.71
CA LEU A 127 -35.49 3.70 -6.28
C LEU A 127 -35.11 2.33 -5.72
N HIS A 128 -33.92 2.23 -5.15
CA HIS A 128 -33.39 1.02 -4.54
C HIS A 128 -33.29 1.21 -3.03
N ALA A 129 -33.59 0.13 -2.30
CA ALA A 129 -33.37 0.00 -0.87
C ALA A 129 -32.35 -1.11 -0.57
N LYS A 130 -32.05 -1.36 0.71
CA LYS A 130 -31.17 -2.46 1.16
C LYS A 130 -31.59 -3.81 0.57
N TYR A 131 -32.89 -4.08 0.46
CA TYR A 131 -33.42 -5.35 -0.05
C TYR A 131 -33.54 -5.44 -1.58
N GLY A 132 -33.22 -4.38 -2.35
CA GLY A 132 -33.28 -4.41 -3.81
C GLY A 132 -34.04 -3.25 -4.43
N LYS A 133 -34.66 -3.48 -5.59
CA LYS A 133 -35.49 -2.51 -6.32
C LYS A 133 -36.80 -2.30 -5.58
N HIS A 134 -37.04 -1.08 -5.08
CA HIS A 134 -38.27 -0.72 -4.38
C HIS A 134 -39.35 -0.28 -5.36
N HIS A 135 -39.05 0.70 -6.22
CA HIS A 135 -40.03 1.26 -7.13
C HIS A 135 -39.37 1.86 -8.38
N THR A 136 -40.09 1.86 -9.50
CA THR A 136 -39.68 2.52 -10.73
C THR A 136 -40.64 3.65 -11.06
N LEU A 137 -40.13 4.88 -11.12
CA LEU A 137 -40.84 6.06 -11.57
C LEU A 137 -40.44 6.37 -13.02
N ARG A 138 -41.26 7.13 -13.74
CA ARG A 138 -40.94 7.56 -15.11
C ARG A 138 -41.13 9.06 -15.22
N ILE A 139 -40.10 9.75 -15.74
CA ILE A 139 -40.14 11.19 -16.01
C ILE A 139 -40.62 11.42 -17.46
N PRO A 140 -41.32 12.54 -17.76
CA PRO A 140 -41.80 12.84 -19.11
C PRO A 140 -40.67 12.92 -20.16
N ARG A 141 -39.54 13.54 -19.80
CA ARG A 141 -38.39 13.83 -20.68
C ARG A 141 -37.14 13.06 -20.22
N MET A 142 -36.12 13.04 -21.09
CA MET A 142 -34.82 12.44 -20.80
C MET A 142 -34.13 13.23 -19.69
N GLY A 143 -33.79 12.55 -18.59
CA GLY A 143 -33.03 13.14 -17.51
C GLY A 143 -31.55 13.23 -17.88
N ARG A 144 -30.86 14.28 -17.44
CA ARG A 144 -29.41 14.46 -17.60
C ARG A 144 -28.67 14.32 -16.27
N ASP A 145 -29.23 14.90 -15.21
CA ASP A 145 -28.62 14.95 -13.89
C ASP A 145 -29.68 14.92 -12.77
N MET A 146 -29.28 14.53 -11.57
CA MET A 146 -30.17 14.51 -10.41
C MET A 146 -29.49 14.99 -9.13
N THR A 147 -30.28 15.54 -8.20
CA THR A 147 -29.79 15.90 -6.86
C THR A 147 -30.89 15.71 -5.84
N TYR A 148 -30.54 15.24 -4.65
CA TYR A 148 -31.49 15.03 -3.57
C TYR A 148 -31.47 16.16 -2.55
N ASP A 149 -32.64 16.71 -2.21
CA ASP A 149 -32.80 17.65 -1.09
C ASP A 149 -33.10 16.92 0.22
N SER A 150 -32.15 16.95 1.14
CA SER A 150 -32.30 16.33 2.46
C SER A 150 -33.33 17.03 3.34
N TRP A 151 -33.59 18.34 3.16
CA TRP A 151 -34.52 19.08 4.03
C TRP A 151 -35.98 18.93 3.64
N SER A 152 -36.29 18.89 2.35
CA SER A 152 -37.66 18.73 1.84
C SER A 152 -37.98 17.31 1.39
N CYS A 153 -36.99 16.41 1.38
CA CYS A 153 -37.07 15.08 0.81
C CYS A 153 -37.50 15.08 -0.67
N ASP A 154 -37.17 16.15 -1.40
CA ASP A 154 -37.42 16.28 -2.83
C ASP A 154 -36.22 15.77 -3.64
N LEU A 155 -36.45 14.83 -4.53
CA LEU A 155 -35.51 14.47 -5.59
C LEU A 155 -35.73 15.42 -6.78
N LEU A 156 -34.70 16.18 -7.11
CA LEU A 156 -34.67 17.12 -8.22
C LEU A 156 -34.02 16.45 -9.42
N CYS A 157 -34.69 16.48 -10.57
CA CYS A 157 -34.15 15.89 -11.80
C CYS A 157 -34.09 16.94 -12.91
N ALA A 158 -32.88 17.20 -13.37
CA ALA A 158 -32.61 17.97 -14.58
C ALA A 158 -32.96 17.10 -15.79
N ALA A 159 -33.61 17.71 -16.78
CA ALA A 159 -33.99 17.03 -17.99
C ALA A 159 -33.74 17.90 -19.21
N SER A 160 -33.86 17.29 -20.39
CA SER A 160 -33.90 17.99 -21.68
C SER A 160 -35.22 18.77 -21.87
N SER A 161 -35.60 19.58 -20.88
CA SER A 161 -36.74 20.49 -20.84
C SER A 161 -36.42 21.70 -19.97
N PRO A 162 -37.15 22.83 -20.13
CA PRO A 162 -37.04 23.98 -19.23
C PRO A 162 -37.52 23.67 -17.81
N ASP A 163 -38.28 22.59 -17.63
CA ASP A 163 -38.85 22.25 -16.35
C ASP A 163 -37.91 21.34 -15.55
N LEU A 164 -37.57 21.76 -14.33
CA LEU A 164 -36.91 20.95 -13.31
C LEU A 164 -37.96 20.11 -12.58
N TYR A 165 -37.92 18.80 -12.77
CA TYR A 165 -38.88 17.90 -12.15
C TYR A 165 -38.58 17.69 -10.68
N ARG A 166 -39.62 17.83 -9.85
CA ARG A 166 -39.56 17.65 -8.39
C ARG A 166 -40.36 16.43 -8.00
N ILE A 167 -39.70 15.48 -7.36
CA ILE A 167 -40.31 14.24 -6.89
C ILE A 167 -40.17 14.20 -5.38
N ASN A 168 -41.26 14.41 -4.66
CA ASN A 168 -41.21 14.32 -3.20
C ASN A 168 -41.28 12.84 -2.78
N LEU A 169 -40.23 12.38 -2.10
CA LEU A 169 -40.10 10.98 -1.68
C LEU A 169 -40.92 10.65 -0.43
N GLU A 170 -41.24 11.65 0.41
CA GLU A 170 -42.08 11.46 1.59
C GLU A 170 -43.56 11.28 1.19
N GLN A 171 -44.05 12.13 0.29
CA GLN A 171 -45.43 12.08 -0.20
C GLN A 171 -45.63 11.07 -1.35
N GLY A 172 -44.55 10.69 -2.03
CA GLY A 172 -44.58 9.82 -3.21
C GLY A 172 -45.27 10.45 -4.43
N ARG A 173 -45.18 11.78 -4.59
CA ARG A 173 -45.87 12.53 -5.65
C ARG A 173 -44.90 13.39 -6.44
N PHE A 174 -45.24 13.61 -7.71
CA PHE A 174 -44.65 14.69 -8.48
C PHE A 174 -45.22 16.02 -7.99
N LEU A 175 -44.34 16.91 -7.57
CA LEU A 175 -44.70 18.29 -7.27
C LEU A 175 -44.69 19.12 -8.56
N SER A 176 -45.23 20.33 -8.48
CA SER A 176 -45.11 21.31 -9.56
C SER A 176 -43.64 21.52 -9.90
N PRO A 177 -43.22 21.33 -11.17
CA PRO A 177 -41.83 21.55 -11.56
C PRO A 177 -41.44 23.03 -11.40
N LEU A 178 -40.15 23.30 -11.28
CA LEU A 178 -39.63 24.67 -11.36
C LEU A 178 -39.37 24.98 -12.83
N SER A 179 -39.99 26.02 -13.36
CA SER A 179 -39.83 26.39 -14.76
C SER A 179 -38.64 27.36 -14.89
N THR A 180 -37.66 26.98 -15.71
CA THR A 180 -36.50 27.80 -16.06
C THR A 180 -36.74 28.54 -17.37
N GLN A 181 -35.96 29.59 -17.62
CA GLN A 181 -36.03 30.30 -18.90
C GLN A 181 -35.17 29.64 -19.98
N SER A 182 -34.23 28.78 -19.58
CA SER A 182 -33.40 27.98 -20.48
C SER A 182 -34.20 26.87 -21.17
N PRO A 183 -33.88 26.50 -22.42
CA PRO A 183 -34.63 25.49 -23.17
C PRO A 183 -34.45 24.08 -22.61
N ALA A 184 -33.30 23.81 -21.99
CA ALA A 184 -32.97 22.53 -21.39
C ALA A 184 -31.97 22.70 -20.24
N LEU A 185 -31.99 21.76 -19.30
CA LEU A 185 -31.14 21.73 -18.12
C LEU A 185 -30.16 20.57 -18.17
N ASN A 186 -28.89 20.88 -18.01
CA ASN A 186 -27.81 19.91 -18.03
C ASN A 186 -27.46 19.41 -16.64
N VAL A 187 -27.33 20.33 -15.68
CA VAL A 187 -26.85 20.04 -14.32
C VAL A 187 -27.74 20.70 -13.29
N VAL A 188 -27.89 20.01 -12.17
CA VAL A 188 -28.52 20.53 -10.96
C VAL A 188 -27.55 20.32 -9.82
N SER A 189 -27.43 21.32 -8.98
CA SER A 189 -26.63 21.21 -7.76
C SER A 189 -27.34 21.92 -6.64
N ARG A 190 -27.09 21.47 -5.41
CA ARG A 190 -27.67 22.10 -4.24
C ARG A 190 -26.61 22.51 -3.25
N SER A 191 -26.87 23.62 -2.57
CA SER A 191 -26.08 24.03 -1.42
C SER A 191 -26.54 23.28 -0.18
N ASN A 192 -25.61 22.61 0.50
CA ASN A 192 -25.88 21.93 1.76
C ASN A 192 -26.14 22.91 2.92
N LEU A 193 -25.64 24.16 2.81
CA LEU A 193 -25.72 25.18 3.87
C LEU A 193 -26.95 26.10 3.75
N HIS A 194 -27.26 26.57 2.54
CA HIS A 194 -28.32 27.57 2.32
C HIS A 194 -29.61 26.96 1.76
N GLY A 195 -29.53 25.78 1.12
CA GLY A 195 -30.64 25.12 0.43
C GLY A 195 -31.04 25.77 -0.90
N LEU A 196 -30.23 26.70 -1.40
CA LEU A 196 -30.35 27.18 -2.77
C LEU A 196 -30.02 26.04 -3.74
N VAL A 197 -30.82 25.95 -4.80
CA VAL A 197 -30.65 25.01 -5.90
C VAL A 197 -30.15 25.80 -7.10
N ALA A 198 -29.06 25.38 -7.69
CA ALA A 198 -28.56 25.92 -8.96
C ALA A 198 -28.91 24.97 -10.10
N CYS A 199 -29.33 25.53 -11.23
CA CYS A 199 -29.61 24.81 -12.45
C CYS A 199 -28.77 25.39 -13.59
N GLY A 200 -28.04 24.53 -14.29
CA GLY A 200 -27.24 24.88 -15.46
C GLY A 200 -28.03 24.64 -16.74
N GLY A 201 -28.22 25.70 -17.52
CA GLY A 201 -28.90 25.64 -18.81
C GLY A 201 -27.96 25.39 -20.00
N GLU A 202 -28.55 24.91 -21.09
CA GLU A 202 -27.88 24.79 -22.39
C GLU A 202 -27.49 26.17 -22.96
N ASP A 203 -28.22 27.24 -22.60
CA ASP A 203 -27.94 28.64 -22.98
C ASP A 203 -26.69 29.25 -22.32
N GLY A 204 -25.94 28.47 -21.52
CA GLY A 204 -24.80 28.99 -20.77
C GLY A 204 -25.17 29.83 -19.54
N ALA A 205 -26.47 29.86 -19.18
CA ALA A 205 -27.00 30.55 -18.02
C ALA A 205 -27.15 29.61 -16.82
N VAL A 206 -26.87 30.12 -15.63
CA VAL A 206 -27.13 29.47 -14.35
C VAL A 206 -28.31 30.17 -13.68
N GLU A 207 -29.34 29.41 -13.33
CA GLU A 207 -30.49 29.90 -12.58
C GLU A 207 -30.44 29.36 -11.16
N PHE A 208 -30.65 30.24 -10.18
CA PHE A 208 -30.72 29.89 -8.77
C PHE A 208 -32.17 29.92 -8.30
N PHE A 209 -32.60 28.85 -7.64
CA PHE A 209 -33.93 28.68 -7.08
C PHE A 209 -33.86 28.62 -5.56
N ASP A 210 -34.77 29.35 -4.92
CA ASP A 210 -35.09 29.15 -3.51
C ASP A 210 -36.28 28.18 -3.41
N MET A 211 -36.07 27.03 -2.76
CA MET A 211 -37.08 26.00 -2.59
C MET A 211 -38.27 26.44 -1.73
N ARG A 212 -38.11 27.45 -0.88
CA ARG A 212 -39.18 28.00 -0.04
C ARG A 212 -40.13 28.88 -0.85
N MET A 213 -39.56 29.75 -1.69
CA MET A 213 -40.33 30.63 -2.59
C MET A 213 -40.81 29.91 -3.85
N LYS A 214 -40.13 28.81 -4.23
CA LYS A 214 -40.42 28.01 -5.44
C LYS A 214 -40.35 28.84 -6.73
N SER A 215 -39.54 29.89 -6.72
CA SER A 215 -39.32 30.80 -7.84
C SER A 215 -37.82 31.01 -8.06
N SER A 216 -37.44 31.40 -9.27
CA SER A 216 -36.06 31.77 -9.60
C SER A 216 -35.67 33.03 -8.82
N ALA A 217 -34.63 32.94 -8.00
CA ALA A 217 -34.07 34.07 -7.26
C ALA A 217 -33.17 34.94 -8.14
N ALA A 218 -32.31 34.30 -8.94
CA ALA A 218 -31.38 35.00 -9.83
C ALA A 218 -31.05 34.15 -11.06
N ARG A 219 -30.78 34.84 -12.18
CA ARG A 219 -30.24 34.25 -13.41
C ARG A 219 -28.90 34.93 -13.70
N ILE A 220 -27.84 34.14 -13.86
CA ILE A 220 -26.50 34.62 -14.17
C ILE A 220 -26.07 33.99 -15.49
N ASN A 221 -25.68 34.81 -16.47
CA ASN A 221 -25.11 34.31 -17.71
C ASN A 221 -23.62 34.06 -17.49
N ALA A 222 -23.27 32.82 -17.14
CA ALA A 222 -21.90 32.51 -16.75
C ALA A 222 -20.93 32.61 -17.93
N VAL A 223 -21.41 32.16 -19.09
CA VAL A 223 -20.63 31.94 -20.30
C VAL A 223 -20.24 33.23 -21.02
N THR A 224 -21.04 34.30 -20.91
CA THR A 224 -20.73 35.61 -21.54
C THR A 224 -19.41 36.20 -21.05
N HIS A 225 -19.02 35.91 -19.82
CA HIS A 225 -17.75 36.37 -19.25
C HIS A 225 -16.53 35.62 -19.80
N GLY A 226 -16.73 34.42 -20.36
CA GLY A 226 -15.69 33.62 -21.00
C GLY A 226 -15.45 33.96 -22.47
N GLY A 227 -16.23 34.89 -23.05
CA GLY A 227 -16.10 35.35 -24.43
C GLY A 227 -16.66 34.39 -25.49
N ASP A 228 -17.35 33.32 -25.08
CA ASP A 228 -17.82 32.28 -26.00
C ASP A 228 -19.32 32.02 -25.85
N ALA A 229 -20.16 32.77 -26.57
CA ALA A 229 -21.61 32.83 -26.33
C ALA A 229 -22.37 31.52 -26.62
N ALA A 230 -21.74 30.52 -27.23
CA ALA A 230 -22.37 29.25 -27.59
C ALA A 230 -22.11 28.12 -26.58
N ALA A 231 -21.34 28.35 -25.51
CA ALA A 231 -21.04 27.31 -24.54
C ALA A 231 -22.22 27.05 -23.59
N GLU A 232 -22.37 25.80 -23.19
CA GLU A 232 -23.37 25.34 -22.22
C GLU A 232 -22.75 25.18 -20.83
N VAL A 233 -23.57 25.17 -19.78
CA VAL A 233 -23.10 24.85 -18.43
C VAL A 233 -23.15 23.34 -18.22
N THR A 234 -22.04 22.73 -17.84
CA THR A 234 -21.87 21.27 -17.73
C THR A 234 -21.55 20.77 -16.33
N ALA A 235 -21.17 21.64 -15.40
CA ALA A 235 -20.92 21.30 -14.00
C ALA A 235 -21.21 22.50 -13.10
N ILE A 236 -21.80 22.26 -11.93
CA ILE A 236 -22.03 23.29 -10.91
C ILE A 236 -21.75 22.67 -9.54
N GLU A 237 -20.95 23.34 -8.73
CA GLU A 237 -20.80 22.94 -7.33
C GLU A 237 -20.66 24.14 -6.39
N PHE A 238 -21.41 24.07 -5.29
CA PHE A 238 -21.32 25.00 -4.18
C PHE A 238 -20.16 24.61 -3.27
N ASP A 239 -19.49 25.59 -2.67
CA ASP A 239 -18.58 25.30 -1.58
C ASP A 239 -19.35 24.72 -0.37
N ASP A 240 -18.90 23.56 0.11
CA ASP A 240 -19.49 22.86 1.26
C ASP A 240 -19.23 23.59 2.59
N SER A 241 -18.20 24.44 2.67
CA SER A 241 -17.77 25.03 3.95
C SER A 241 -18.34 26.42 4.23
N GLU A 242 -18.18 27.36 3.31
CA GLU A 242 -18.68 28.74 3.47
C GLU A 242 -20.01 28.94 2.75
N GLY A 243 -20.31 28.14 1.71
CA GLY A 243 -21.56 28.22 0.94
C GLY A 243 -21.71 29.49 0.08
N LEU A 244 -20.70 30.37 0.11
CA LEU A 244 -20.69 31.66 -0.56
C LEU A 244 -20.12 31.61 -1.97
N GLN A 245 -19.20 30.68 -2.24
CA GLN A 245 -18.61 30.51 -3.55
C GLN A 245 -19.34 29.40 -4.32
N VAL A 246 -19.51 29.64 -5.63
CA VAL A 246 -20.06 28.68 -6.58
C VAL A 246 -19.08 28.54 -7.72
N ALA A 247 -18.72 27.30 -8.03
CA ALA A 247 -17.96 26.99 -9.22
C ALA A 247 -18.91 26.53 -10.33
N VAL A 248 -18.75 27.08 -11.52
CA VAL A 248 -19.53 26.76 -12.72
C VAL A 248 -18.56 26.34 -13.82
N GLY A 249 -18.76 25.17 -14.41
CA GLY A 249 -18.00 24.67 -15.54
C GLY A 249 -18.78 24.82 -16.84
N SER A 250 -18.09 25.23 -17.90
CA SER A 250 -18.66 25.26 -19.25
C SER A 250 -18.21 24.07 -20.11
N SER A 251 -18.94 23.85 -21.20
CA SER A 251 -18.55 22.90 -22.25
C SER A 251 -17.26 23.27 -22.99
N ALA A 252 -16.88 24.56 -22.97
CA ALA A 252 -15.66 25.05 -23.61
C ALA A 252 -14.39 24.85 -22.77
N GLY A 253 -14.47 24.18 -21.61
CA GLY A 253 -13.30 23.94 -20.74
C GLY A 253 -12.94 25.11 -19.83
N LYS A 254 -13.86 26.06 -19.62
CA LYS A 254 -13.67 27.22 -18.74
C LYS A 254 -14.44 27.04 -17.43
N VAL A 255 -13.73 27.20 -16.32
CA VAL A 255 -14.29 27.20 -14.96
C VAL A 255 -14.44 28.64 -14.50
N PHE A 256 -15.64 28.99 -14.04
CA PHE A 256 -15.98 30.28 -13.48
C PHE A 256 -16.22 30.13 -11.98
N ILE A 257 -15.56 30.97 -11.19
CA ILE A 257 -15.85 31.09 -9.75
C ILE A 257 -16.71 32.34 -9.55
N TYR A 258 -17.88 32.15 -8.96
CA TYR A 258 -18.80 33.19 -8.54
C TYR A 258 -18.86 33.27 -7.02
N ASP A 259 -19.07 34.48 -6.49
CA ASP A 259 -19.64 34.68 -5.16
C ASP A 259 -21.13 34.96 -5.33
N LEU A 260 -21.99 34.35 -4.52
CA LEU A 260 -23.44 34.51 -4.57
C LEU A 260 -23.89 35.99 -4.55
N ARG A 261 -23.07 36.88 -3.98
CA ARG A 261 -23.38 38.31 -3.88
C ARG A 261 -23.14 39.08 -5.19
N THR A 262 -22.33 38.56 -6.10
CA THR A 262 -21.87 39.26 -7.29
C THR A 262 -22.27 38.53 -8.56
N SER A 263 -22.84 39.25 -9.53
CA SER A 263 -23.22 38.69 -10.83
C SER A 263 -22.04 38.45 -11.76
N THR A 264 -20.88 39.04 -11.48
CA THR A 264 -19.65 38.86 -12.26
C THR A 264 -18.76 37.81 -11.61
N PRO A 265 -18.05 36.97 -12.40
CA PRO A 265 -17.16 35.98 -11.83
C PRO A 265 -15.97 36.65 -11.14
N ILE A 266 -15.57 36.12 -9.98
CA ILE A 266 -14.31 36.47 -9.32
C ILE A 266 -13.15 36.02 -10.20
N ARG A 267 -13.29 34.84 -10.81
CA ARG A 267 -12.24 34.25 -11.62
C ARG A 267 -12.76 33.41 -12.77
N VAL A 268 -12.00 33.43 -13.85
CA VAL A 268 -12.14 32.54 -14.98
C VAL A 268 -10.83 31.76 -15.11
N LYS A 269 -10.91 30.43 -15.11
CA LYS A 269 -9.78 29.52 -15.32
C LYS A 269 -10.05 28.65 -16.53
N ASP A 270 -9.11 28.61 -17.45
CA ASP A 270 -9.23 27.82 -18.68
C ASP A 270 -8.37 26.56 -18.62
N HIS A 271 -8.94 25.43 -19.03
CA HIS A 271 -8.26 24.15 -19.15
C HIS A 271 -7.43 24.02 -20.42
N MET A 272 -7.64 24.87 -21.43
CA MET A 272 -6.94 24.94 -22.72
C MET A 272 -7.23 23.79 -23.71
N TYR A 273 -7.92 22.73 -23.28
CA TYR A 273 -8.24 21.58 -24.13
C TYR A 273 -9.57 21.73 -24.89
N GLU A 274 -10.31 22.82 -24.65
CA GLU A 274 -11.64 23.06 -25.23
C GLU A 274 -12.60 21.87 -25.08
N SER A 275 -12.45 21.13 -23.98
CA SER A 275 -13.27 19.96 -23.66
C SER A 275 -14.22 20.29 -22.50
N PRO A 276 -15.41 19.66 -22.42
CA PRO A 276 -16.37 20.00 -21.39
C PRO A 276 -15.87 19.63 -20.00
N ILE A 277 -16.11 20.53 -19.05
CA ILE A 277 -15.85 20.26 -17.63
C ILE A 277 -16.95 19.34 -17.13
N LEU A 278 -16.58 18.14 -16.72
CA LEU A 278 -17.52 17.10 -16.31
C LEU A 278 -17.96 17.27 -14.85
N ASN A 279 -17.02 17.61 -13.97
CA ASN A 279 -17.25 17.68 -12.54
C ASN A 279 -16.29 18.69 -11.90
N ILE A 280 -16.73 19.28 -10.80
CA ILE A 280 -15.97 20.22 -10.00
C ILE A 280 -16.19 19.83 -8.56
N LYS A 281 -15.12 19.54 -7.82
CA LYS A 281 -15.20 19.19 -6.39
C LYS A 281 -14.43 20.17 -5.53
N TRP A 282 -15.07 20.65 -4.47
CA TRP A 282 -14.39 21.43 -3.43
C TRP A 282 -13.72 20.50 -2.44
N GLN A 283 -12.41 20.62 -2.28
CA GLN A 283 -11.66 19.86 -1.29
C GLN A 283 -11.09 20.78 -0.24
N ARG A 284 -11.42 20.49 1.01
CA ARG A 284 -10.82 21.14 2.17
C ARG A 284 -10.15 20.09 3.03
N THR A 285 -8.91 20.38 3.42
CA THR A 285 -8.11 19.50 4.25
C THR A 285 -7.62 20.27 5.46
N LEU A 286 -7.41 19.58 6.58
CA LEU A 286 -6.84 20.15 7.80
C LEU A 286 -5.48 20.84 7.57
N ASN A 287 -4.67 20.31 6.64
CA ASN A 287 -3.32 20.83 6.36
C ASN A 287 -3.32 22.13 5.55
N THR A 288 -4.37 22.38 4.77
CA THR A 288 -4.48 23.59 3.95
C THR A 288 -5.63 24.45 4.47
N GLN A 289 -5.31 25.62 5.04
CA GLN A 289 -6.35 26.53 5.55
C GLN A 289 -7.31 27.00 4.45
N GLN A 290 -6.84 27.04 3.20
CA GLN A 290 -7.60 27.45 2.03
C GLN A 290 -8.20 26.22 1.33
N PRO A 291 -9.47 26.29 0.88
CA PRO A 291 -10.05 25.23 0.07
C PRO A 291 -9.34 25.14 -1.28
N LYS A 292 -9.10 23.92 -1.75
CA LYS A 292 -8.58 23.62 -3.09
C LYS A 292 -9.75 23.22 -3.99
N LEU A 293 -9.70 23.63 -5.25
CA LEU A 293 -10.68 23.24 -6.25
C LEU A 293 -10.11 22.15 -7.14
N ILE A 294 -10.88 21.07 -7.33
CA ILE A 294 -10.56 19.98 -8.23
C ILE A 294 -11.51 20.08 -9.41
N THR A 295 -10.97 20.34 -10.60
CA THR A 295 -11.75 20.52 -11.82
C THR A 295 -11.38 19.44 -12.82
N THR A 296 -12.39 18.76 -13.36
CA THR A 296 -12.16 17.62 -14.26
C THR A 296 -12.69 17.90 -15.66
N ASP A 297 -11.80 17.80 -16.63
CA ASP A 297 -12.12 17.70 -18.05
C ASP A 297 -12.21 16.23 -18.45
N LYS A 298 -12.57 15.98 -19.71
CA LYS A 298 -12.53 14.64 -20.31
C LYS A 298 -11.12 14.03 -20.32
N HIS A 299 -10.08 14.86 -20.37
CA HIS A 299 -8.68 14.42 -20.52
C HIS A 299 -7.83 14.62 -19.27
N ILE A 300 -8.10 15.64 -18.47
CA ILE A 300 -7.24 16.04 -17.36
C ILE A 300 -8.05 16.32 -16.11
N VAL A 301 -7.45 16.10 -14.95
CA VAL A 301 -7.93 16.64 -13.67
C VAL A 301 -6.93 17.68 -13.19
N ARG A 302 -7.37 18.91 -12.90
CA ARG A 302 -6.52 19.96 -12.35
C ARG A 302 -6.93 20.25 -10.91
N ILE A 303 -5.93 20.43 -10.06
CA ILE A 303 -6.10 20.85 -8.67
C ILE A 303 -5.44 22.20 -8.54
N TRP A 304 -6.22 23.20 -8.12
CA TRP A 304 -5.75 24.58 -8.06
C TRP A 304 -6.45 25.36 -6.96
N ASP A 305 -5.84 26.47 -6.57
CA ASP A 305 -6.38 27.32 -5.53
C ASP A 305 -7.42 28.31 -6.08
N PRO A 306 -8.65 28.34 -5.54
CA PRO A 306 -9.70 29.25 -6.00
C PRO A 306 -9.33 30.71 -5.79
N ASN A 307 -8.53 31.05 -4.76
CA ASN A 307 -8.17 32.41 -4.36
C ASN A 307 -6.93 32.96 -5.07
N THR A 308 -5.94 32.15 -5.42
CA THR A 308 -4.75 32.58 -6.18
C THR A 308 -4.84 32.24 -7.68
N GLY A 309 -5.56 31.18 -8.05
CA GLY A 309 -5.64 30.67 -9.42
C GLY A 309 -4.42 29.86 -9.85
N GLU A 310 -3.45 29.64 -8.94
CA GLU A 310 -2.25 28.85 -9.18
C GLU A 310 -2.57 27.35 -9.15
N GLY A 311 -2.05 26.63 -10.15
CA GLY A 311 -2.24 25.19 -10.28
C GLY A 311 -1.24 24.43 -9.43
N MET A 312 -1.74 23.61 -8.51
CA MET A 312 -0.92 22.74 -7.68
C MET A 312 -0.47 21.54 -8.49
N THR A 313 -1.42 20.74 -8.98
CA THR A 313 -1.14 19.52 -9.75
C THR A 313 -2.12 19.32 -10.89
N SER A 314 -1.67 18.56 -11.89
CA SER A 314 -2.50 18.03 -12.96
C SER A 314 -2.35 16.51 -12.99
N ILE A 315 -3.47 15.80 -13.10
CA ILE A 315 -3.50 14.34 -13.23
C ILE A 315 -3.98 14.04 -14.65
N GLU A 316 -3.15 13.33 -15.40
CA GLU A 316 -3.48 12.84 -16.74
C GLU A 316 -3.58 11.31 -16.68
N PRO A 317 -4.79 10.73 -16.76
CA PRO A 317 -4.93 9.29 -16.82
C PRO A 317 -4.40 8.75 -18.14
N THR A 318 -3.58 7.71 -18.07
CA THR A 318 -3.05 7.03 -19.26
C THR A 318 -4.10 6.16 -19.97
N GLN A 319 -5.22 5.84 -19.29
CA GLN A 319 -6.17 4.81 -19.70
C GLN A 319 -7.55 5.39 -20.06
N GLY A 320 -7.66 6.05 -21.21
CA GLY A 320 -8.95 6.51 -21.75
C GLY A 320 -9.46 7.85 -21.18
N GLY A 321 -10.64 8.26 -21.63
CA GLY A 321 -11.29 9.49 -21.18
C GLY A 321 -11.91 9.35 -19.79
N ILE A 322 -12.01 10.46 -19.07
CA ILE A 322 -12.67 10.56 -17.77
C ILE A 322 -14.17 10.76 -17.98
N ASN A 323 -14.99 10.07 -17.19
CA ASN A 323 -16.44 10.25 -17.15
C ASN A 323 -16.89 10.95 -15.86
N ASP A 324 -16.24 10.64 -14.74
CA ASP A 324 -16.58 11.17 -13.42
C ASP A 324 -15.39 11.06 -12.46
N ILE A 325 -15.45 11.80 -11.36
CA ILE A 325 -14.46 11.79 -10.27
C ILE A 325 -15.14 11.67 -8.92
N CYS A 326 -14.58 10.83 -8.07
CA CYS A 326 -14.98 10.74 -6.67
C CYS A 326 -13.81 11.15 -5.78
N VAL A 327 -14.03 12.16 -4.95
CA VAL A 327 -13.06 12.66 -3.98
C VAL A 327 -13.58 12.35 -2.58
N PHE A 328 -12.71 11.80 -1.74
CA PHE A 328 -13.04 11.54 -0.34
C PHE A 328 -12.80 12.81 0.49
N ARG A 329 -13.82 13.26 1.22
CA ARG A 329 -13.78 14.48 2.05
C ARG A 329 -12.63 14.44 3.04
N GLY A 330 -11.83 15.51 3.07
CA GLY A 330 -10.71 15.68 4.01
C GLY A 330 -9.49 14.79 3.76
N SER A 331 -9.44 14.07 2.64
CA SER A 331 -8.32 13.19 2.29
C SER A 331 -7.69 13.52 0.93
N GLY A 332 -6.47 13.04 0.71
CA GLY A 332 -5.75 13.19 -0.57
C GLY A 332 -6.10 12.12 -1.63
N LEU A 333 -7.08 11.25 -1.36
CA LEU A 333 -7.42 10.11 -2.23
C LEU A 333 -8.55 10.45 -3.20
N MET A 334 -8.33 10.15 -4.48
CA MET A 334 -9.29 10.35 -5.56
C MET A 334 -9.44 9.09 -6.40
N LEU A 335 -10.65 8.84 -6.87
CA LEU A 335 -10.99 7.76 -7.78
C LEU A 335 -11.54 8.36 -9.08
N LEU A 336 -11.02 7.91 -10.22
CA LEU A 336 -11.51 8.36 -11.52
C LEU A 336 -12.34 7.27 -12.19
N ALA A 337 -13.55 7.62 -12.61
CA ALA A 337 -14.32 6.81 -13.54
C ALA A 337 -13.79 7.06 -14.95
N LEU A 338 -13.35 6.02 -15.63
CA LEU A 338 -12.77 6.10 -16.97
C LEU A 338 -13.58 5.25 -17.94
N ASP A 339 -13.39 5.52 -19.23
CA ASP A 339 -13.81 4.64 -20.34
C ASP A 339 -13.05 3.30 -20.39
N SER A 340 -12.35 2.96 -19.31
CA SER A 340 -11.60 1.72 -19.16
C SER A 340 -12.23 0.84 -18.09
N SER A 341 -11.96 -0.46 -18.19
CA SER A 341 -12.39 -1.45 -17.22
C SER A 341 -11.96 -1.18 -15.77
N LEU A 342 -10.84 -0.47 -15.58
CA LEU A 342 -10.26 -0.24 -14.25
C LEU A 342 -10.58 1.17 -13.77
N ILE A 343 -10.84 1.29 -12.48
CA ILE A 343 -10.96 2.59 -11.81
C ILE A 343 -9.58 2.90 -11.20
N PRO A 344 -8.80 3.84 -11.77
CA PRO A 344 -7.56 4.26 -11.16
C PRO A 344 -7.82 5.09 -9.90
N SER A 345 -6.93 4.89 -8.92
CA SER A 345 -6.89 5.58 -7.65
C SER A 345 -5.61 6.41 -7.58
N TYR A 346 -5.79 7.70 -7.34
CA TYR A 346 -4.71 8.66 -7.23
C TYR A 346 -4.65 9.18 -5.80
N PHE A 347 -3.44 9.20 -5.24
CA PHE A 347 -3.20 9.73 -3.92
C PHE A 347 -2.18 10.86 -3.96
N ILE A 348 -2.52 11.98 -3.30
CA ILE A 348 -1.66 13.16 -3.17
C ILE A 348 -1.49 13.46 -1.68
N PRO A 349 -0.34 13.11 -1.07
CA PRO A 349 -0.10 13.34 0.36
C PRO A 349 -0.16 14.82 0.76
N GLU A 350 0.28 15.72 -0.12
CA GLU A 350 0.25 17.17 0.14
C GLU A 350 -1.16 17.75 0.17
N LEU A 351 -2.11 17.14 -0.56
CA LEU A 351 -3.50 17.57 -0.53
C LEU A 351 -4.16 17.15 0.78
N GLY A 352 -3.79 15.99 1.33
CA GLY A 352 -4.26 15.53 2.62
C GLY A 352 -3.89 14.10 2.97
N PRO A 353 -4.14 13.70 4.23
CA PRO A 353 -3.89 12.33 4.67
C PRO A 353 -4.78 11.33 3.92
N ALA A 354 -4.42 10.06 3.97
CA ALA A 354 -5.26 8.97 3.50
C ALA A 354 -6.51 8.83 4.39
N PRO A 355 -7.64 8.36 3.84
CA PRO A 355 -8.83 8.10 4.64
C PRO A 355 -8.56 7.00 5.68
N LYS A 356 -9.34 6.98 6.78
CA LYS A 356 -9.13 6.09 7.94
C LYS A 356 -9.01 4.60 7.57
N TRP A 357 -9.78 4.14 6.59
CA TRP A 357 -9.76 2.75 6.12
C TRP A 357 -8.50 2.40 5.29
N CYS A 358 -7.73 3.40 4.88
CA CYS A 358 -6.56 3.28 4.02
C CYS A 358 -5.26 3.77 4.70
N SER A 359 -5.15 3.67 6.02
CA SER A 359 -3.93 4.07 6.74
C SER A 359 -2.63 3.37 6.26
N PRO A 360 -2.62 2.11 5.78
CA PRO A 360 -1.38 1.48 5.32
C PRO A 360 -0.79 2.14 4.07
N LEU A 361 -1.60 2.89 3.31
CA LEU A 361 -1.14 3.57 2.11
C LEU A 361 -0.14 4.68 2.45
N GLU A 362 -0.33 5.38 3.57
CA GLU A 362 0.60 6.43 4.01
C GLU A 362 1.98 5.83 4.30
N ASN A 363 2.03 4.73 5.06
CA ASN A 363 3.28 4.01 5.34
C ASN A 363 3.96 3.55 4.04
N LEU A 364 3.20 3.03 3.08
CA LEU A 364 3.75 2.63 1.77
C LEU A 364 4.32 3.82 1.00
N THR A 365 3.67 4.98 1.06
CA THR A 365 4.19 6.19 0.42
C THR A 365 5.43 6.71 1.13
N GLU A 366 5.48 6.67 2.46
CA GLU A 366 6.64 7.08 3.26
C GLU A 366 7.84 6.16 3.00
N GLU A 367 7.64 4.84 2.98
CA GLU A 367 8.68 3.87 2.59
C GLU A 367 9.20 4.10 1.16
N LEU A 368 8.31 4.48 0.23
CA LEU A 368 8.71 4.85 -1.13
C LEU A 368 9.56 6.13 -1.16
N GLU A 369 9.25 7.10 -0.31
CA GLU A 369 10.03 8.33 -0.18
C GLU A 369 11.41 8.09 0.44
N GLU A 370 11.50 7.26 1.48
CA GLU A 370 12.77 6.86 2.08
C GLU A 370 13.65 6.08 1.10
N SER A 371 13.06 5.10 0.40
CA SER A 371 13.81 4.26 -0.55
C SER A 371 14.33 5.02 -1.78
N ALA A 372 13.69 6.12 -2.18
CA ALA A 372 14.20 6.96 -3.26
C ALA A 372 15.55 7.61 -2.89
N GLN A 373 15.80 7.89 -1.61
CA GLN A 373 17.03 8.54 -1.15
C GLN A 373 18.22 7.59 -0.99
N THR A 374 17.99 6.29 -0.69
CA THR A 374 19.09 5.35 -0.38
C THR A 374 19.85 4.84 -1.60
N THR A 375 19.20 4.79 -2.78
CA THR A 375 19.72 4.10 -3.97
C THR A 375 21.04 4.62 -4.56
N ILE A 376 21.55 5.78 -4.13
CA ILE A 376 22.77 6.38 -4.71
C ILE A 376 24.06 5.83 -4.06
N TYR A 377 24.01 5.30 -2.84
CA TYR A 377 25.21 4.85 -2.11
C TYR A 377 25.15 3.42 -1.54
N ASP A 378 24.01 2.73 -1.61
CA ASP A 378 23.82 1.39 -1.02
C ASP A 378 24.80 0.32 -1.54
N ASN A 379 25.36 0.50 -2.73
CA ASN A 379 26.30 -0.43 -3.34
C ASN A 379 27.78 -0.04 -3.17
N TYR A 380 28.09 1.03 -2.43
CA TYR A 380 29.46 1.50 -2.24
C TYR A 380 29.95 1.28 -0.81
N LYS A 381 31.11 0.64 -0.66
CA LYS A 381 31.81 0.54 0.63
C LYS A 381 32.88 1.62 0.70
N PHE A 382 32.91 2.34 1.81
CA PHE A 382 34.00 3.27 2.13
C PHE A 382 35.23 2.50 2.59
N LEU A 383 36.39 2.80 2.00
CA LEU A 383 37.69 2.28 2.42
C LEU A 383 38.63 3.43 2.75
N ALA A 384 39.34 3.29 3.86
CA ALA A 384 40.51 4.10 4.15
C ALA A 384 41.68 3.71 3.24
N MET A 385 42.69 4.59 3.14
CA MET A 385 43.89 4.34 2.32
C MET A 385 44.62 3.06 2.74
N GLU A 386 44.70 2.79 4.04
CA GLU A 386 45.30 1.57 4.61
C GLU A 386 44.59 0.28 4.15
N ASP A 387 43.27 0.30 4.04
CA ASP A 387 42.49 -0.86 3.63
C ASP A 387 42.55 -1.08 2.12
N LEU A 388 42.76 -0.01 1.35
CA LEU A 388 42.95 -0.08 -0.10
C LEU A 388 44.34 -0.66 -0.44
N GLU A 389 45.35 -0.34 0.39
CA GLU A 389 46.69 -0.95 0.34
C GLU A 389 46.66 -2.44 0.70
N LYS A 390 45.93 -2.82 1.76
CA LYS A 390 45.71 -4.24 2.11
C LYS A 390 45.04 -5.02 0.98
N LEU A 391 44.13 -4.37 0.24
CA LEU A 391 43.47 -4.97 -0.91
C LEU A 391 44.29 -4.98 -2.20
N GLN A 392 45.51 -4.41 -2.21
CA GLN A 392 46.35 -4.26 -3.41
C GLN A 392 45.63 -3.53 -4.57
N LEU A 393 44.68 -2.64 -4.29
CA LEU A 393 43.89 -1.91 -5.30
C LEU A 393 44.44 -0.51 -5.60
N THR A 394 45.67 -0.21 -5.22
CA THR A 394 46.31 1.12 -5.41
C THR A 394 46.42 1.52 -6.88
N HIS A 395 46.48 0.54 -7.79
CA HIS A 395 46.49 0.77 -9.23
C HIS A 395 45.17 1.33 -9.80
N LEU A 396 44.07 1.26 -9.04
CA LEU A 396 42.77 1.79 -9.46
C LEU A 396 42.56 3.25 -9.05
N ILE A 397 43.49 3.85 -8.30
CA ILE A 397 43.42 5.26 -7.88
C ILE A 397 43.46 6.14 -9.13
N GLY A 398 42.41 6.93 -9.36
CA GLY A 398 42.24 7.78 -10.54
C GLY A 398 41.35 7.19 -11.65
N THR A 399 40.89 5.95 -11.50
CA THR A 399 39.87 5.37 -12.39
C THR A 399 38.45 5.59 -11.84
N ASP A 400 37.44 5.62 -12.71
CA ASP A 400 36.03 5.85 -12.36
C ASP A 400 35.42 4.76 -11.43
N LEU A 401 36.16 3.69 -11.17
CA LEU A 401 35.77 2.60 -10.26
C LEU A 401 35.92 2.95 -8.78
N LEU A 402 36.77 3.93 -8.46
CA LEU A 402 36.99 4.43 -7.10
C LEU A 402 36.62 5.91 -7.03
N LYS A 403 35.57 6.24 -6.27
CA LYS A 403 35.20 7.65 -6.03
C LYS A 403 36.00 8.18 -4.85
N ALA A 404 36.83 9.20 -5.08
CA ALA A 404 37.57 9.85 -4.02
C ALA A 404 36.63 10.59 -3.06
N SER A 405 36.89 10.45 -1.76
CA SER A 405 36.24 11.19 -0.67
C SER A 405 37.34 11.72 0.26
N MET A 406 37.04 12.77 1.03
CA MET A 406 38.02 13.59 1.78
C MET A 406 39.10 12.81 2.55
N HIS A 407 38.81 11.59 3.02
CA HIS A 407 39.75 10.73 3.76
C HIS A 407 39.79 9.27 3.27
N GLY A 408 39.33 8.98 2.04
CA GLY A 408 39.30 7.61 1.54
C GLY A 408 38.67 7.46 0.17
N TYR A 409 38.27 6.24 -0.16
CA TYR A 409 37.70 5.88 -1.46
C TYR A 409 36.43 5.06 -1.31
N PHE A 410 35.43 5.35 -2.14
CA PHE A 410 34.25 4.51 -2.29
C PHE A 410 34.48 3.53 -3.44
N ILE A 411 34.37 2.24 -3.14
CA ILE A 411 34.42 1.16 -4.14
C ILE A 411 33.07 0.45 -4.21
N ASN A 412 32.70 -0.04 -5.40
CA ASN A 412 31.55 -0.91 -5.53
C ASN A 412 31.72 -2.19 -4.70
N TYR A 413 30.68 -2.56 -3.93
CA TYR A 413 30.68 -3.67 -2.98
C TYR A 413 30.97 -5.03 -3.63
N HIS A 414 30.51 -5.25 -4.87
CA HIS A 414 30.83 -6.45 -5.63
C HIS A 414 32.33 -6.56 -5.97
N LEU A 415 32.98 -5.43 -6.29
CA LEU A 415 34.41 -5.39 -6.58
C LEU A 415 35.22 -5.60 -5.30
N TYR A 416 34.78 -4.98 -4.20
CA TYR A 416 35.34 -5.21 -2.86
C TYR A 416 35.29 -6.68 -2.46
N LYS A 417 34.13 -7.36 -2.63
CA LYS A 417 33.98 -8.79 -2.32
C LYS A 417 34.90 -9.67 -3.16
N LYS A 418 35.06 -9.37 -4.44
CA LYS A 418 35.99 -10.10 -5.32
C LYS A 418 37.43 -9.93 -4.88
N ALA A 419 37.84 -8.71 -4.53
CA ALA A 419 39.18 -8.42 -4.03
C ALA A 419 39.43 -9.16 -2.70
N LEU A 420 38.47 -9.13 -1.78
CA LEU A 420 38.57 -9.81 -0.49
C LEU A 420 38.67 -11.35 -0.66
N ALA A 421 37.90 -11.94 -1.57
CA ALA A 421 37.95 -13.38 -1.85
C ALA A 421 39.27 -13.84 -2.48
N VAL A 422 39.96 -12.98 -3.22
CA VAL A 422 41.28 -13.27 -3.81
C VAL A 422 42.38 -13.25 -2.75
N ILE A 423 42.26 -12.35 -1.76
CA ILE A 423 43.30 -12.10 -0.77
C ILE A 423 43.18 -13.05 0.42
N GLU A 424 41.96 -13.41 0.81
CA GLU A 424 41.69 -14.33 1.92
C GLU A 424 41.03 -15.64 1.44
N PRO A 425 41.74 -16.50 0.68
CA PRO A 425 41.19 -17.79 0.23
C PRO A 425 40.95 -18.78 1.39
N PHE A 426 41.58 -18.57 2.55
CA PHE A 426 41.49 -19.45 3.72
C PHE A 426 40.62 -18.92 4.86
N ALA A 427 40.02 -17.73 4.74
CA ALA A 427 39.21 -17.14 5.82
C ALA A 427 38.01 -18.01 6.24
N PHE A 428 37.47 -18.81 5.32
CA PHE A 428 36.38 -19.73 5.63
C PHE A 428 36.84 -20.93 6.48
N ASP A 429 38.04 -21.44 6.21
CA ASP A 429 38.64 -22.56 6.95
C ASP A 429 39.10 -22.09 8.34
N ASP A 430 39.73 -20.92 8.43
CA ASP A 430 40.12 -20.29 9.71
C ASP A 430 38.89 -19.98 10.59
N TYR A 431 37.79 -19.54 9.97
CA TYR A 431 36.52 -19.32 10.67
C TYR A 431 35.94 -20.63 11.22
N LEU A 432 36.01 -21.72 10.44
CA LEU A 432 35.59 -23.05 10.87
C LEU A 432 36.47 -23.59 12.01
N GLU A 433 37.78 -23.36 11.96
CA GLU A 433 38.72 -23.76 13.00
C GLU A 433 38.50 -23.00 14.29
N ARG A 434 38.29 -21.67 14.25
CA ARG A 434 37.92 -20.88 15.42
C ARG A 434 36.60 -21.34 16.05
N ARG A 435 35.58 -21.58 15.22
CA ARG A 435 34.28 -22.13 15.71
C ARG A 435 34.42 -23.52 16.33
N LYS A 436 35.32 -24.36 15.81
CA LYS A 436 35.64 -25.66 16.41
C LYS A 436 36.37 -25.50 17.73
N GLN A 437 37.32 -24.57 17.83
CA GLN A 437 38.05 -24.27 19.05
C GLN A 437 37.11 -23.73 20.14
N GLU A 438 36.25 -22.76 19.83
CA GLU A 438 35.24 -22.23 20.76
C GLU A 438 34.33 -23.34 21.28
N LYS A 439 33.80 -24.20 20.39
CA LYS A 439 32.98 -25.35 20.80
C LYS A 439 33.75 -26.36 21.65
N LEU A 440 35.04 -26.53 21.39
CA LEU A 440 35.89 -27.45 22.15
C LEU A 440 36.25 -26.86 23.52
N GLU A 441 36.39 -25.55 23.64
CA GLU A 441 36.55 -24.81 24.89
C GLU A 441 35.27 -24.80 25.73
N GLU A 442 34.10 -24.65 25.10
CA GLU A 442 32.80 -24.84 25.75
C GLU A 442 32.64 -26.28 26.28
N GLN A 443 33.06 -27.28 25.50
CA GLN A 443 33.08 -28.68 25.96
C GLN A 443 34.11 -28.92 27.08
N ARG A 444 35.26 -28.23 27.06
CA ARG A 444 36.28 -28.30 28.12
C ARG A 444 35.82 -27.62 29.41
N THR A 445 35.10 -26.51 29.32
CA THR A 445 34.51 -25.82 30.50
C THR A 445 33.34 -26.59 31.09
N GLN A 446 32.58 -27.33 30.27
CA GLN A 446 31.54 -28.26 30.72
C GLN A 446 32.10 -29.56 31.33
N ARG A 447 33.35 -29.92 31.02
CA ARG A 447 34.02 -31.09 31.62
C ARG A 447 34.50 -30.75 33.03
N ILE A 448 33.60 -30.97 34.00
CA ILE A 448 33.74 -30.85 35.46
C ILE A 448 35.21 -30.90 35.93
N THR A 449 35.83 -29.73 36.09
CA THR A 449 36.99 -29.57 36.96
C THR A 449 36.48 -29.69 38.38
N LYS A 450 36.79 -30.80 39.07
CA LYS A 450 36.54 -30.91 40.51
C LYS A 450 37.34 -29.80 41.22
N LYS A 451 36.69 -28.67 41.55
CA LYS A 451 37.25 -27.71 42.52
C LYS A 451 37.35 -28.42 43.86
N ARG A 452 38.53 -28.95 44.19
CA ARG A 452 38.83 -29.51 45.51
C ARG A 452 38.66 -28.38 46.52
N ARG A 453 37.64 -28.45 47.37
CA ARG A 453 37.45 -27.48 48.45
C ARG A 453 38.52 -27.73 49.51
N LEU A 454 39.25 -26.67 49.85
CA LEU A 454 40.23 -26.69 50.94
C LEU A 454 39.55 -27.09 52.26
N PRO A 455 40.20 -27.93 53.08
CA PRO A 455 39.66 -28.38 54.37
C PRO A 455 39.49 -27.23 55.37
N LYS A 456 38.53 -27.37 56.30
CA LYS A 456 38.10 -26.28 57.22
C LYS A 456 39.07 -25.98 58.37
N VAL A 457 40.06 -26.83 58.62
CA VAL A 457 41.06 -26.64 59.68
C VAL A 457 42.46 -26.71 59.02
N ASN A 458 43.34 -25.76 59.35
CA ASN A 458 44.62 -25.47 58.68
C ASN A 458 44.50 -25.09 57.19
N ARG A 459 43.71 -24.04 56.92
CA ARG A 459 43.49 -23.48 55.58
C ARG A 459 44.77 -22.91 54.95
N ASP A 460 45.65 -22.30 55.76
CA ASP A 460 46.86 -21.63 55.27
C ASP A 460 47.97 -22.62 54.89
N LEU A 461 48.05 -23.77 55.54
CA LEU A 461 49.02 -24.83 55.21
C LEU A 461 48.61 -25.55 53.89
N ALA A 462 47.31 -25.78 53.70
CA ALA A 462 46.77 -26.39 52.48
C ALA A 462 46.83 -25.44 51.26
N ALA A 463 46.75 -24.12 51.48
CA ALA A 463 46.97 -23.13 50.43
C ALA A 463 48.44 -23.06 49.98
N ARG A 464 49.40 -23.19 50.92
CA ARG A 464 50.84 -23.25 50.58
C ARG A 464 51.21 -24.51 49.81
N LEU A 465 50.70 -25.68 50.22
CA LEU A 465 50.96 -26.95 49.50
C LEU A 465 50.44 -26.95 48.06
N HIS A 466 49.28 -26.32 47.78
CA HIS A 466 48.79 -26.18 46.40
C HIS A 466 49.48 -25.08 45.61
N GLY A 467 49.99 -24.04 46.27
CA GLY A 467 50.85 -23.04 45.64
C GLY A 467 52.17 -23.65 45.16
N ASP A 468 52.82 -24.44 46.03
CA ASP A 468 54.08 -25.10 45.72
C ASP A 468 53.93 -26.18 44.63
N GLU A 469 52.83 -26.95 44.59
CA GLU A 469 52.53 -27.89 43.50
C GLU A 469 52.38 -27.19 42.12
N SER A 470 51.77 -26.00 42.09
CA SER A 470 51.61 -25.22 40.85
C SER A 470 52.89 -24.51 40.39
N GLU A 471 53.79 -24.18 41.30
CA GLU A 471 55.11 -23.63 40.97
C GLU A 471 56.11 -24.71 40.53
N GLU A 472 56.00 -25.95 41.03
CA GLU A 472 56.81 -27.07 40.57
C GLU A 472 56.40 -27.56 39.16
N GLU A 473 55.10 -27.59 38.83
CA GLU A 473 54.63 -27.95 37.47
C GLU A 473 55.08 -26.94 36.41
N ASN A 474 55.12 -25.64 36.74
CA ASN A 474 55.60 -24.60 35.84
C ASN A 474 57.14 -24.63 35.64
N LYS A 475 57.92 -25.01 36.66
CA LYS A 475 59.38 -25.19 36.51
C LYS A 475 59.75 -26.42 35.67
N THR A 476 58.93 -27.48 35.68
CA THR A 476 59.14 -28.65 34.81
C THR A 476 58.78 -28.45 33.34
N ALA A 477 58.04 -27.39 33.00
CA ALA A 477 57.67 -27.07 31.62
C ALA A 477 58.70 -26.15 30.90
N GLU A 478 59.55 -25.44 31.63
CA GLU A 478 60.53 -24.49 31.06
C GLU A 478 61.93 -25.08 30.81
N ASP A 479 62.31 -26.22 31.41
CA ASP A 479 63.64 -26.84 31.24
C ASP A 479 63.69 -28.00 30.20
N GLY A 480 62.76 -28.00 29.24
CA GLY A 480 62.56 -29.09 28.27
C GLY A 480 63.21 -28.92 26.89
N GLU A 481 64.09 -27.94 26.68
CA GLU A 481 64.69 -27.67 25.36
C GLU A 481 66.23 -27.59 25.38
N ALA A 482 66.90 -28.60 25.96
CA ALA A 482 68.34 -28.85 25.68
C ALA A 482 68.78 -30.30 25.97
N THR A 483 69.11 -31.03 24.89
CA THR A 483 70.16 -32.06 24.74
C THR A 483 70.26 -33.30 25.68
N LYS A 484 70.10 -34.47 25.03
CA LYS A 484 70.55 -35.86 25.36
C LYS A 484 71.71 -36.01 26.40
N LYS A 485 71.53 -36.89 27.41
CA LYS A 485 72.30 -38.15 27.69
C LYS A 485 72.16 -38.70 29.13
N VAL A 486 71.81 -40.01 29.23
CA VAL A 486 72.35 -41.06 30.13
C VAL A 486 72.10 -41.01 31.66
N LEU A 487 71.14 -41.84 32.10
CA LEU A 487 71.23 -42.91 33.13
C LEU A 487 72.07 -42.70 34.43
N LYS A 488 71.40 -42.60 35.60
CA LYS A 488 71.31 -43.65 36.66
C LYS A 488 70.98 -43.10 38.08
N LYS A 489 69.95 -43.72 38.68
CA LYS A 489 69.74 -44.10 40.10
C LYS A 489 69.72 -43.00 41.19
N LYS A 490 68.54 -42.83 41.82
CA LYS A 490 68.24 -43.33 43.19
C LYS A 490 66.72 -43.26 43.45
N LYS A 491 66.17 -44.34 44.01
CA LYS A 491 64.75 -44.51 44.41
C LYS A 491 64.47 -43.77 45.74
N PRO A 492 63.25 -43.24 45.98
CA PRO A 492 62.72 -43.07 47.32
C PRO A 492 62.04 -44.37 47.80
N ILE A 493 61.98 -44.49 49.11
CA ILE A 493 61.63 -45.63 49.96
C ILE A 493 60.27 -45.31 50.64
N LEU A 494 59.47 -46.35 50.90
CA LEU A 494 58.18 -46.44 51.65
C LEU A 494 56.91 -46.14 50.82
N THR A 495 56.15 -47.11 50.27
CA THR A 495 55.30 -48.23 50.77
C THR A 495 53.96 -47.84 51.42
N ASP A 496 52.88 -48.00 50.65
CA ASP A 496 51.47 -48.08 51.07
C ASP A 496 51.16 -49.46 51.68
N GLU A 497 51.25 -49.61 53.01
CA GLU A 497 50.86 -50.85 53.71
C GLU A 497 49.70 -50.68 54.73
N HIS A 498 48.82 -49.68 54.57
CA HIS A 498 47.73 -49.49 55.54
C HIS A 498 46.29 -49.46 55.02
N PHE A 499 46.03 -49.83 53.76
CA PHE A 499 44.65 -49.87 53.24
C PHE A 499 44.26 -51.10 52.41
N VAL A 500 44.75 -52.29 52.78
CA VAL A 500 44.23 -53.55 52.24
C VAL A 500 43.86 -54.51 53.38
N ASP A 501 42.61 -54.45 53.85
CA ASP A 501 42.02 -55.55 54.64
C ASP A 501 41.67 -56.69 53.68
N GLY A 502 42.25 -57.87 53.91
CA GLY A 502 42.27 -59.04 53.04
C GLY A 502 40.96 -59.81 52.90
N ARG A 503 39.80 -59.16 53.10
CA ARG A 503 38.47 -59.81 53.05
C ARG A 503 37.73 -59.67 51.71
N PHE A 504 38.21 -58.83 50.79
CA PHE A 504 37.57 -58.63 49.47
C PHE A 504 38.50 -58.90 48.26
N GLY A 505 39.70 -59.44 48.49
CA GLY A 505 40.64 -59.78 47.42
C GLY A 505 40.18 -60.90 46.48
N SER A 506 39.18 -61.69 46.86
CA SER A 506 38.65 -62.79 46.06
C SER A 506 37.49 -62.40 45.12
N MET A 507 37.04 -61.14 45.10
CA MET A 507 35.98 -60.67 44.17
C MET A 507 36.49 -60.08 42.86
N PHE A 508 37.78 -59.77 42.74
CA PHE A 508 38.33 -59.10 41.55
C PHE A 508 39.18 -60.00 40.64
N GLN A 509 39.14 -61.31 40.87
CA GLN A 509 39.63 -62.30 39.92
C GLN A 509 38.47 -63.20 39.50
N ASN A 510 37.74 -62.78 38.46
CA ASN A 510 36.96 -63.73 37.67
C ASN A 510 37.08 -63.42 36.17
N PRO A 511 37.45 -64.42 35.35
CA PRO A 511 37.68 -64.27 33.92
C PRO A 511 36.37 -64.44 33.15
N VAL A 512 35.57 -63.38 33.05
CA VAL A 512 34.44 -63.34 32.09
C VAL A 512 34.39 -61.96 31.43
N LEU A 513 35.47 -61.65 30.70
CA LEU A 513 35.54 -60.56 29.71
C LEU A 513 35.79 -61.16 28.33
N THR A 514 34.86 -62.01 27.91
CA THR A 514 34.58 -62.39 26.53
C THR A 514 33.09 -62.73 26.52
N TYR A 515 32.32 -62.23 25.56
CA TYR A 515 30.84 -62.28 25.46
C TYR A 515 30.05 -61.19 26.20
N SER A 516 30.36 -59.90 25.96
CA SER A 516 29.30 -58.86 25.98
C SER A 516 29.63 -57.60 25.16
N PHE A 517 30.51 -57.70 24.17
CA PHE A 517 30.79 -56.60 23.22
C PHE A 517 30.13 -56.79 21.85
N GLN A 518 29.50 -57.94 21.60
CA GLN A 518 28.83 -58.24 20.33
C GLN A 518 27.31 -57.97 20.36
N LEU A 519 26.68 -57.81 21.54
CA LEU A 519 25.22 -57.61 21.66
C LEU A 519 24.79 -56.14 21.74
N PHE A 520 25.63 -55.24 22.28
CA PHE A 520 25.28 -53.81 22.35
C PHE A 520 25.42 -53.07 21.01
N LEU A 521 26.26 -53.59 20.11
CA LEU A 521 26.44 -53.07 18.75
C LEU A 521 25.33 -53.52 17.79
N PHE A 522 24.57 -54.57 18.13
CA PHE A 522 23.45 -55.06 17.32
C PHE A 522 22.14 -54.33 17.67
N ASP A 523 21.88 -54.05 18.95
CA ASP A 523 20.67 -53.32 19.37
C ASP A 523 20.69 -51.83 19.01
N LEU A 524 21.87 -51.18 19.02
CA LEU A 524 22.00 -49.80 18.56
C LEU A 524 21.83 -49.66 17.04
N PHE A 525 22.22 -50.69 16.27
CA PHE A 525 22.04 -50.74 14.82
C PHE A 525 20.57 -50.98 14.43
N ILE A 526 19.84 -51.83 15.18
CA ILE A 526 18.40 -52.06 14.99
C ILE A 526 17.58 -50.81 15.34
N ALA A 527 17.95 -50.09 16.41
CA ALA A 527 17.30 -48.83 16.77
C ALA A 527 17.54 -47.71 15.73
N LEU A 528 18.74 -47.62 15.15
CA LEU A 528 19.01 -46.68 14.06
C LEU A 528 18.27 -47.05 12.76
N PHE A 529 18.15 -48.35 12.45
CA PHE A 529 17.42 -48.83 11.26
C PHE A 529 15.90 -48.57 11.36
N HIS A 530 15.32 -48.67 12.56
CA HIS A 530 13.91 -48.37 12.79
C HIS A 530 13.59 -46.87 12.68
N ILE A 531 14.52 -46.00 13.08
CA ILE A 531 14.38 -44.54 12.97
C ILE A 531 14.56 -44.10 11.51
N VAL A 532 15.53 -44.67 10.78
CA VAL A 532 15.75 -44.36 9.36
C VAL A 532 14.62 -44.92 8.47
N SER A 533 14.03 -46.07 8.82
CA SER A 533 12.87 -46.64 8.11
C SER A 533 11.58 -45.82 8.31
N ASN A 534 11.34 -45.28 9.51
CA ASN A 534 10.18 -44.40 9.77
C ASN A 534 10.32 -43.01 9.13
N VAL A 535 11.55 -42.50 8.97
CA VAL A 535 11.80 -41.25 8.24
C VAL A 535 11.66 -41.45 6.73
N PHE A 536 12.05 -42.61 6.18
CA PHE A 536 11.83 -42.93 4.76
C PHE A 536 10.35 -43.22 4.41
N LEU A 537 9.59 -43.87 5.31
CA LEU A 537 8.13 -44.04 5.10
C LEU A 537 7.35 -42.71 5.19
N GLY A 538 7.82 -41.74 5.98
CA GLY A 538 7.24 -40.40 6.05
C GLY A 538 7.51 -39.53 4.81
N ILE A 539 8.59 -39.82 4.06
CA ILE A 539 8.97 -39.07 2.86
C ILE A 539 8.33 -39.66 1.59
N SER A 540 7.97 -40.94 1.57
CA SER A 540 7.19 -41.53 0.46
C SER A 540 5.69 -41.19 0.49
N PHE A 541 5.15 -40.76 1.63
CA PHE A 541 3.75 -40.28 1.73
C PHE A 541 3.57 -38.81 1.30
N TRP A 542 4.66 -38.06 1.14
CA TRP A 542 4.62 -36.65 0.70
C TRP A 542 4.75 -36.47 -0.81
N PHE A 543 5.10 -37.53 -1.56
CA PHE A 543 5.30 -37.51 -3.02
C PHE A 543 4.24 -38.26 -3.85
N SER A 544 3.15 -38.75 -3.24
CA SER A 544 2.05 -39.45 -3.95
C SER A 544 0.69 -38.72 -3.91
N GLY A 545 0.68 -37.42 -3.58
CA GLY A 545 -0.51 -36.57 -3.57
C GLY A 545 -0.66 -35.68 -4.81
N LEU A 546 -0.64 -36.25 -6.01
CA LEU A 546 -1.07 -35.60 -7.25
C LEU A 546 -2.21 -36.44 -7.85
N PRO A 547 -3.49 -36.04 -7.71
CA PRO A 547 -4.51 -36.47 -8.63
C PRO A 547 -4.51 -35.59 -9.89
N ASN A 548 -4.72 -36.26 -11.02
CA ASN A 548 -5.06 -35.71 -12.34
C ASN A 548 -6.14 -34.61 -12.27
#